data_AF-A0A667WHZ7-F1
#
_entry.id   AF-A0A667WHZ7-F1
#
_cell.length_a   1.000
_cell.length_b   1.000
_cell.length_c   1.000
_cell.angle_alpha   90.00
_cell.angle_beta   90.00
_cell.angle_gamma   90.00
#
_symmetry.space_group_name_H-M   'P 1'
#
loop_
_entity.id
_entity.type
_entity.pdbx_description
1 polymer ?
#
loop_
_entity_poly.entity_id
_entity_poly.type
_entity_poly.pdbx_seq_one_letter_code
_entity_poly.pdbx_strand_id
1 'polypeptide(L)'
;MSLQCKCSCLDWFNLHIMEQRGRRTRQERRQWLVYMLTLVTFWSAVSAQIRYSISEELKEGTAVGNVAKDLGLDKSTLKERGYRIVYGSTEPPFRVNQDDGILYVNRKIDREEVCDRSKVCLIDLKTVSGNMRIIVDVSDVNDSPPVFSKDSYIVQLKENSPIGTVVVQVNATDLDEGSNGEVVYSLSNDIDANVRARFNLNAVTGELTVAEIIDFEESSRYEIDIQASDKGAAALTTDKSVIINIIDVNDNAPEIEVTSFSRHKPTIITGGAMNVREFIFDERKLQWISFLSMLLACLYALFS
;
A
#
# COMPACT_ATOMS: atom_id res chain seq x y z
N MET A 1 -29.78 -46.08 -34.94
CA MET A 1 -30.45 -45.42 -33.79
C MET A 1 -29.42 -44.53 -33.14
N SER A 2 -29.47 -43.20 -33.12
CA SER A 2 -30.61 -42.29 -33.03
C SER A 2 -30.36 -41.02 -33.86
N LEU A 3 -31.41 -40.52 -34.52
CA LEU A 3 -31.46 -39.15 -35.03
C LEU A 3 -31.80 -38.22 -33.86
N GLN A 4 -31.06 -37.11 -33.73
CA GLN A 4 -31.55 -35.92 -33.04
C GLN A 4 -31.55 -34.75 -34.04
N CYS A 5 -32.73 -34.39 -34.50
CA CYS A 5 -33.00 -33.18 -35.27
C CYS A 5 -32.64 -31.95 -34.45
N LYS A 6 -31.72 -31.13 -34.95
CA LYS A 6 -31.65 -29.71 -34.57
C LYS A 6 -32.63 -28.97 -35.46
N CYS A 7 -33.82 -28.66 -34.94
CA CYS A 7 -34.71 -27.69 -35.59
C CYS A 7 -34.07 -26.30 -35.46
N SER A 8 -33.86 -25.62 -36.59
CA SER A 8 -33.47 -24.22 -36.58
C SER A 8 -34.70 -23.36 -36.28
N CYS A 9 -34.51 -22.23 -35.61
CA CYS A 9 -35.61 -21.30 -35.31
C CYS A 9 -36.27 -20.73 -36.59
N LEU A 10 -35.58 -20.81 -37.74
CA LEU A 10 -36.14 -20.46 -39.06
C LEU A 10 -37.25 -21.43 -39.51
N ASP A 11 -37.21 -22.68 -39.09
CA ASP A 11 -38.22 -23.67 -39.47
C ASP A 11 -39.55 -23.43 -38.75
N TRP A 12 -39.49 -22.93 -37.50
CA TRP A 12 -40.67 -22.50 -36.74
C TRP A 12 -41.24 -21.17 -37.28
N PHE A 13 -40.36 -20.24 -37.69
CA PHE A 13 -40.73 -18.95 -38.25
C PHE A 13 -41.44 -19.09 -39.62
N ASN A 14 -40.98 -20.01 -40.48
CA ASN A 14 -41.62 -20.29 -41.76
C ASN A 14 -42.98 -21.00 -41.62
N LEU A 15 -43.13 -21.87 -40.62
CA LEU A 15 -44.40 -22.57 -40.37
C LEU A 15 -45.50 -21.59 -39.90
N HIS A 16 -45.14 -20.60 -39.07
CA HIS A 16 -46.12 -19.63 -38.53
C HIS A 16 -46.52 -18.54 -39.55
N ILE A 17 -45.70 -18.27 -40.56
CA ILE A 17 -46.01 -17.30 -41.63
C ILE A 17 -47.01 -17.87 -42.65
N MET A 18 -47.04 -19.18 -42.86
CA MET A 18 -47.89 -19.81 -43.89
C MET A 18 -49.34 -20.05 -43.45
N GLU A 19 -49.67 -19.95 -42.16
CA GLU A 19 -51.01 -20.22 -41.61
C GLU A 19 -51.87 -18.95 -41.40
N GLN A 20 -51.48 -17.80 -41.95
CA GLN A 20 -52.22 -16.54 -41.76
C GLN A 20 -52.47 -15.80 -43.09
N ARG A 21 -52.82 -16.53 -44.16
CA ARG A 21 -53.46 -15.96 -45.36
C ARG A 21 -54.96 -15.78 -45.13
N GLY A 22 -55.32 -14.82 -44.27
CA GLY A 22 -56.71 -14.41 -44.05
C GLY A 22 -56.78 -12.97 -43.55
N ARG A 23 -57.36 -12.08 -44.36
CA ARG A 23 -57.66 -10.65 -44.16
C ARG A 23 -57.34 -10.05 -42.77
N ARG A 24 -56.11 -9.60 -42.53
CA ARG A 24 -55.79 -8.62 -41.46
C ARG A 24 -56.13 -7.19 -41.88
N THR A 25 -56.81 -6.46 -40.99
CA THR A 25 -57.21 -5.05 -41.18
C THR A 25 -55.99 -4.11 -41.19
N ARG A 26 -56.14 -2.90 -41.75
CA ARG A 26 -55.03 -1.92 -41.88
C ARG A 26 -54.42 -1.52 -40.53
N GLN A 27 -55.21 -1.56 -39.45
CA GLN A 27 -54.79 -1.26 -38.08
C GLN A 27 -53.95 -2.40 -37.49
N GLU A 28 -54.33 -3.66 -37.68
CA GLU A 28 -53.56 -4.82 -37.23
C GLU A 28 -52.21 -4.93 -37.95
N ARG A 29 -52.15 -4.57 -39.25
CA ARG A 29 -50.88 -4.50 -39.98
C ARG A 29 -49.95 -3.43 -39.43
N ARG A 30 -50.48 -2.26 -39.04
CA ARG A 30 -49.70 -1.20 -38.37
C ARG A 30 -49.21 -1.65 -37.01
N GLN A 31 -50.06 -2.31 -36.23
CA GLN A 31 -49.70 -2.83 -34.91
C GLN A 31 -48.62 -3.91 -35.03
N TRP A 32 -48.75 -4.81 -36.01
CA TRP A 32 -47.73 -5.82 -36.34
C TRP A 32 -46.43 -5.19 -36.82
N LEU A 33 -46.47 -4.17 -37.68
CA LEU A 33 -45.29 -3.45 -38.13
C LEU A 33 -44.60 -2.72 -36.97
N VAL A 34 -45.36 -2.10 -36.07
CA VAL A 34 -44.81 -1.50 -34.84
C VAL A 34 -44.21 -2.58 -33.94
N TYR A 35 -44.87 -3.72 -33.76
CA TYR A 35 -44.34 -4.83 -32.95
C TYR A 35 -43.04 -5.41 -33.53
N MET A 36 -42.98 -5.55 -34.86
CA MET A 36 -41.78 -5.98 -35.59
C MET A 36 -40.68 -4.92 -35.50
N LEU A 37 -41.01 -3.64 -35.71
CA LEU A 37 -40.06 -2.54 -35.53
C LEU A 37 -39.53 -2.47 -34.10
N THR A 38 -40.39 -2.68 -33.09
CA THR A 38 -39.97 -2.73 -31.69
C THR A 38 -39.10 -3.95 -31.41
N LEU A 39 -39.41 -5.13 -31.95
CA LEU A 39 -38.58 -6.33 -31.81
C LEU A 39 -37.22 -6.16 -32.51
N VAL A 40 -37.19 -5.51 -33.68
CA VAL A 40 -35.96 -5.22 -34.43
C VAL A 40 -35.12 -4.15 -33.70
N THR A 41 -35.74 -3.15 -33.07
CA THR A 41 -35.02 -2.16 -32.25
C THR A 41 -34.60 -2.71 -30.88
N PHE A 42 -35.33 -3.69 -30.33
CA PHE A 42 -34.95 -4.39 -29.09
C PHE A 42 -33.85 -5.43 -29.35
N TRP A 43 -33.65 -5.82 -30.62
CA TRP A 43 -32.46 -6.54 -31.09
C TRP A 43 -31.26 -5.60 -31.30
N SER A 44 -31.24 -4.43 -30.66
CA SER A 44 -30.05 -3.59 -30.61
C SER A 44 -28.93 -4.34 -29.86
N ALA A 45 -28.06 -4.97 -30.65
CA ALA A 45 -26.68 -5.36 -30.37
C ALA A 45 -26.40 -5.87 -28.94
N VAL A 46 -26.83 -7.10 -28.64
CA VAL A 46 -26.07 -7.91 -27.68
C VAL A 46 -24.73 -8.21 -28.34
N SER A 47 -23.69 -7.43 -28.03
CA SER A 47 -22.31 -7.82 -28.29
C SER A 47 -22.10 -9.13 -27.55
N ALA A 48 -21.93 -10.23 -28.28
CA ALA A 48 -21.40 -11.43 -27.66
C ALA A 48 -20.06 -11.07 -27.00
N GLN A 49 -19.90 -11.49 -25.76
CA GLN A 49 -18.70 -11.28 -24.97
C GLN A 49 -18.32 -12.60 -24.32
N ILE A 50 -17.06 -12.98 -24.45
CA ILE A 50 -16.50 -14.15 -23.75
C ILE A 50 -15.70 -13.63 -22.57
N ARG A 51 -15.78 -14.33 -21.45
CA ARG A 51 -15.00 -14.00 -20.26
C ARG A 51 -14.15 -15.19 -19.84
N TYR A 52 -12.86 -14.94 -19.65
CA TYR A 52 -11.92 -15.88 -19.03
C TYR A 52 -11.39 -15.29 -17.73
N SER A 53 -10.89 -16.14 -16.85
CA SER A 53 -10.21 -15.73 -15.62
C SER A 53 -8.90 -16.50 -15.52
N ILE A 54 -7.83 -15.79 -15.22
CA ILE A 54 -6.47 -16.32 -15.09
C ILE A 54 -5.76 -15.64 -13.92
N SER A 55 -4.69 -16.27 -13.45
CA SER A 55 -3.72 -15.64 -12.57
C SER A 55 -2.73 -14.79 -13.36
N GLU A 56 -2.22 -13.72 -12.77
CA GLU A 56 -0.91 -13.20 -13.19
C GLU A 56 0.20 -14.23 -12.89
N GLU A 57 1.42 -14.03 -13.39
CA GLU A 57 2.51 -15.02 -13.33
C GLU A 57 2.36 -16.27 -14.23
N LEU A 58 1.38 -16.32 -15.12
CA LEU A 58 1.32 -17.39 -16.12
C LEU A 58 2.46 -17.29 -17.14
N LYS A 59 3.12 -18.42 -17.39
CA LYS A 59 4.18 -18.54 -18.41
C LYS A 59 3.63 -18.30 -19.81
N GLU A 60 4.48 -17.75 -20.67
CA GLU A 60 4.19 -17.64 -22.11
C GLU A 60 3.84 -19.01 -22.71
N GLY A 61 2.81 -19.04 -23.55
CA GLY A 61 2.33 -20.27 -24.17
C GLY A 61 1.36 -21.08 -23.31
N THR A 62 1.04 -20.63 -22.09
CA THR A 62 -0.06 -21.21 -21.30
C THR A 62 -1.39 -21.02 -22.02
N ALA A 63 -2.19 -22.09 -22.14
CA ALA A 63 -3.52 -22.04 -22.72
C ALA A 63 -4.51 -21.42 -21.70
N VAL A 64 -5.28 -20.42 -22.16
CA VAL A 64 -6.31 -19.73 -21.36
C VAL A 64 -7.69 -20.33 -21.61
N GLY A 65 -8.06 -20.50 -22.88
CA GLY A 65 -9.42 -20.94 -23.25
C GLY A 65 -9.60 -21.16 -24.74
N ASN A 66 -10.65 -21.90 -25.14
CA ASN A 66 -10.92 -22.22 -26.54
C ASN A 66 -11.92 -21.24 -27.15
N VAL A 67 -11.40 -20.17 -27.73
CA VAL A 67 -12.19 -19.09 -28.33
C VAL A 67 -13.01 -19.58 -29.52
N ALA A 68 -12.45 -20.45 -30.36
CA ALA A 68 -13.19 -20.99 -31.51
C ALA A 68 -14.44 -21.74 -31.07
N LYS A 69 -14.29 -22.62 -30.09
CA LYS A 69 -15.38 -23.42 -29.54
C LYS A 69 -16.44 -22.53 -28.90
N ASP A 70 -16.03 -21.58 -28.09
CA ASP A 70 -16.94 -20.70 -27.34
C ASP A 70 -17.69 -19.73 -28.28
N LEU A 71 -17.12 -19.42 -29.44
CA LEU A 71 -17.77 -18.65 -30.50
C LEU A 71 -18.54 -19.51 -31.52
N GLY A 72 -18.47 -20.84 -31.43
CA GLY A 72 -19.02 -21.73 -32.45
C GLY A 72 -18.40 -21.54 -33.84
N LEU A 73 -17.14 -21.09 -33.91
CA LEU A 73 -16.40 -20.91 -35.15
C LEU A 73 -15.65 -22.19 -35.51
N ASP A 74 -15.64 -22.53 -36.79
CA ASP A 74 -14.78 -23.59 -37.31
C ASP A 74 -13.33 -23.09 -37.49
N LYS A 75 -12.37 -23.99 -37.32
CA LYS A 75 -10.93 -23.70 -37.45
C LYS A 75 -10.58 -23.16 -38.83
N SER A 76 -11.21 -23.68 -39.89
CA SER A 76 -11.01 -23.19 -41.26
C SER A 76 -11.43 -21.72 -41.41
N THR A 77 -12.54 -21.35 -40.76
CA THR A 77 -13.06 -19.99 -40.77
C THR A 77 -12.15 -19.02 -40.03
N LEU A 78 -11.49 -19.44 -38.95
CA LEU A 78 -10.53 -18.59 -38.23
C LEU A 78 -9.34 -18.20 -39.11
N LYS A 79 -8.81 -19.16 -39.86
CA LYS A 79 -7.66 -18.96 -40.75
C LYS A 79 -8.03 -18.11 -41.96
N GLU A 80 -9.17 -18.41 -42.60
CA GLU A 80 -9.67 -17.64 -43.74
C GLU A 80 -9.95 -16.17 -43.36
N ARG A 81 -10.48 -15.95 -42.16
CA ARG A 81 -10.80 -14.61 -41.66
C ARG A 81 -9.64 -13.88 -41.01
N GLY A 82 -8.46 -14.51 -40.91
CA GLY A 82 -7.27 -13.95 -40.27
C GLY A 82 -7.54 -13.53 -38.83
N TYR A 83 -8.24 -14.38 -38.06
CA TYR A 83 -8.63 -14.05 -36.69
C TYR A 83 -7.39 -13.75 -35.84
N ARG A 84 -7.31 -12.52 -35.34
CA ARG A 84 -6.22 -12.06 -34.47
C ARG A 84 -6.75 -11.05 -33.48
N ILE A 85 -6.09 -10.99 -32.33
CA ILE A 85 -6.35 -10.01 -31.29
C ILE A 85 -5.71 -8.68 -31.69
N VAL A 86 -6.39 -7.59 -31.40
CA VAL A 86 -5.88 -6.23 -31.41
C VAL A 86 -5.98 -5.69 -30.00
N TYR A 87 -4.88 -5.14 -29.51
CA TYR A 87 -4.79 -4.52 -28.21
C TYR A 87 -4.06 -3.19 -28.34
N GLY A 88 -4.77 -2.08 -28.14
CA GLY A 88 -4.19 -0.73 -28.17
C GLY A 88 -3.20 -0.50 -29.33
N SER A 89 -2.04 0.06 -28.98
CA SER A 89 -0.89 0.30 -29.87
C SER A 89 0.34 -0.57 -29.54
N THR A 90 0.24 -1.43 -28.52
CA THR A 90 1.31 -2.30 -28.03
C THR A 90 1.04 -3.76 -28.42
N GLU A 91 2.05 -4.62 -28.31
CA GLU A 91 1.82 -6.05 -28.53
C GLU A 91 0.83 -6.61 -27.49
N PRO A 92 -0.17 -7.40 -27.93
CA PRO A 92 -1.19 -7.90 -27.03
C PRO A 92 -0.60 -8.90 -26.03
N PRO A 93 -1.04 -8.89 -24.75
CA PRO A 93 -0.62 -9.87 -23.76
C PRO A 93 -1.11 -11.29 -24.07
N PHE A 94 -2.06 -11.43 -25.00
CA PHE A 94 -2.60 -12.70 -25.44
C PHE A 94 -2.59 -12.84 -26.96
N ARG A 95 -2.55 -14.08 -27.43
CA ARG A 95 -2.66 -14.44 -28.84
C ARG A 95 -3.67 -15.58 -29.03
N VAL A 96 -4.43 -15.54 -30.12
CA VAL A 96 -5.25 -16.69 -30.54
C VAL A 96 -4.48 -17.46 -31.59
N ASN A 97 -4.27 -18.75 -31.38
CA ASN A 97 -3.72 -19.63 -32.40
C ASN A 97 -4.82 -19.98 -33.42
N GLN A 98 -4.55 -19.76 -34.69
CA GLN A 98 -5.52 -19.94 -35.78
C GLN A 98 -5.73 -21.42 -36.15
N ASP A 99 -4.77 -22.30 -35.83
CA ASP A 99 -4.85 -23.71 -36.20
C ASP A 99 -5.68 -24.54 -35.20
N ASP A 100 -5.71 -24.15 -33.92
CA ASP A 100 -6.49 -24.83 -32.87
C ASP A 100 -7.63 -23.99 -32.27
N GLY A 101 -7.60 -22.67 -32.43
CA GLY A 101 -8.61 -21.75 -31.92
C GLY A 101 -8.45 -21.35 -30.45
N ILE A 102 -7.31 -21.65 -29.84
CA ILE A 102 -7.05 -21.45 -28.41
C ILE A 102 -6.40 -20.09 -28.16
N LEU A 103 -6.84 -19.42 -27.11
CA LEU A 103 -6.21 -18.22 -26.54
C LEU A 103 -5.02 -18.65 -25.68
N TYR A 104 -3.85 -18.10 -25.98
CA TYR A 104 -2.62 -18.33 -25.26
C TYR A 104 -2.07 -17.04 -24.68
N VAL A 105 -1.41 -17.15 -23.53
CA VAL A 105 -0.56 -16.09 -22.99
C VAL A 105 0.59 -15.84 -23.96
N ASN A 106 0.78 -14.58 -24.38
CA ASN A 106 1.78 -14.18 -25.36
C ASN A 106 3.04 -13.59 -24.72
N ARG A 107 2.91 -13.00 -23.53
CA ARG A 107 4.04 -12.53 -22.71
C ARG A 107 3.66 -12.64 -21.23
N LYS A 108 4.65 -12.53 -20.34
CA LYS A 108 4.39 -12.38 -18.90
C LYS A 108 3.42 -11.21 -18.68
N ILE A 109 2.40 -11.44 -17.87
CA ILE A 109 1.41 -10.45 -17.49
C ILE A 109 1.73 -10.09 -16.05
N ASP A 110 2.10 -8.83 -15.86
CA ASP A 110 2.29 -8.16 -14.57
C ASP A 110 1.05 -7.29 -14.40
N ARG A 111 0.22 -7.58 -13.39
CA ARG A 111 -1.07 -6.92 -13.18
C ARG A 111 -0.85 -5.48 -12.73
N GLU A 112 0.19 -5.21 -11.95
CA GLU A 112 0.56 -3.88 -11.47
C GLU A 112 0.91 -2.96 -12.65
N GLU A 113 1.61 -3.50 -13.67
CA GLU A 113 1.89 -2.79 -14.93
C GLU A 113 0.62 -2.58 -15.77
N VAL A 114 -0.20 -3.63 -15.93
CA VAL A 114 -1.31 -3.62 -16.90
C VAL A 114 -2.54 -2.87 -16.38
N CYS A 115 -2.78 -2.91 -15.08
CA CYS A 115 -4.01 -2.44 -14.44
C CYS A 115 -3.80 -1.32 -13.42
N ASP A 116 -2.58 -0.79 -13.25
CA ASP A 116 -2.25 0.38 -12.44
C ASP A 116 -2.86 0.31 -11.02
N ARG A 117 -2.73 -0.87 -10.38
CA ARG A 117 -3.24 -1.18 -9.03
C ARG A 117 -4.77 -1.04 -8.87
N SER A 118 -5.51 -1.18 -9.97
CA SER A 118 -6.98 -1.21 -9.92
C SER A 118 -7.47 -2.44 -9.17
N LYS A 119 -8.55 -2.29 -8.37
CA LYS A 119 -9.22 -3.42 -7.66
C LYS A 119 -9.82 -4.50 -8.56
N VAL A 120 -9.85 -4.25 -9.86
CA VAL A 120 -10.36 -5.20 -10.84
C VAL A 120 -9.53 -5.04 -12.09
N CYS A 121 -8.86 -6.10 -12.52
CA CYS A 121 -8.03 -6.11 -13.71
C CYS A 121 -8.75 -6.83 -14.86
N LEU A 122 -9.47 -6.06 -15.69
CA LEU A 122 -10.17 -6.57 -16.88
C LEU A 122 -9.47 -6.11 -18.15
N ILE A 123 -8.88 -7.06 -18.87
CA ILE A 123 -8.26 -6.81 -20.17
C ILE A 123 -9.32 -7.04 -21.26
N ASP A 124 -9.76 -5.96 -21.93
CA ASP A 124 -10.69 -6.01 -23.07
C ASP A 124 -9.92 -6.18 -24.39
N LEU A 125 -10.00 -7.39 -24.96
CA LEU A 125 -9.37 -7.76 -26.22
C LEU A 125 -10.40 -7.69 -27.36
N LYS A 126 -10.06 -6.89 -28.37
CA LYS A 126 -10.86 -6.75 -29.59
C LYS A 126 -10.30 -7.64 -30.69
N THR A 127 -11.14 -8.06 -31.63
CA THR A 127 -10.69 -8.92 -32.74
C THR A 127 -10.91 -8.24 -34.09
N VAL A 128 -10.01 -8.48 -35.04
CA VAL A 128 -10.02 -7.77 -36.35
C VAL A 128 -11.22 -8.16 -37.22
N SER A 129 -11.70 -9.40 -37.06
CA SER A 129 -12.66 -10.02 -37.99
C SER A 129 -14.05 -10.24 -37.40
N GLY A 130 -14.35 -9.60 -36.26
CA GLY A 130 -15.67 -9.67 -35.63
C GLY A 130 -15.89 -8.56 -34.60
N ASN A 131 -17.14 -8.12 -34.42
CA ASN A 131 -17.56 -7.24 -33.33
C ASN A 131 -17.63 -8.00 -31.99
N MET A 132 -16.62 -8.81 -31.72
CA MET A 132 -16.55 -9.69 -30.55
C MET A 132 -15.56 -9.11 -29.54
N ARG A 133 -15.92 -9.18 -28.27
CA ARG A 133 -15.05 -8.78 -27.16
C ARG A 133 -14.69 -9.99 -26.31
N ILE A 134 -13.41 -10.14 -26.02
CA ILE A 134 -12.91 -11.16 -25.09
C ILE A 134 -12.40 -10.39 -23.87
N ILE A 135 -13.00 -10.66 -22.72
CA ILE A 135 -12.62 -10.04 -21.46
C ILE A 135 -11.82 -11.08 -20.69
N VAL A 136 -10.59 -10.73 -20.30
CA VAL A 136 -9.78 -11.56 -19.42
C VAL A 136 -9.70 -10.89 -18.06
N ASP A 137 -10.19 -11.58 -17.04
CA ASP A 137 -10.07 -11.21 -15.63
C ASP A 137 -8.75 -11.76 -15.09
N VAL A 138 -7.86 -10.88 -14.66
CA VAL A 138 -6.54 -11.25 -14.12
C VAL A 138 -6.60 -11.15 -12.61
N SER A 139 -6.49 -12.30 -11.93
CA SER A 139 -6.41 -12.37 -10.48
C SER A 139 -5.00 -12.11 -10.00
N ASP A 140 -4.93 -11.36 -8.91
CA ASP A 140 -3.71 -10.97 -8.21
C ASP A 140 -2.95 -12.17 -7.63
N VAL A 141 -1.61 -12.10 -7.63
CA VAL A 141 -0.70 -13.01 -6.94
C VAL A 141 0.17 -12.20 -6.00
N ASN A 142 0.52 -12.76 -4.83
CA ASN A 142 1.43 -12.09 -3.90
C ASN A 142 2.89 -12.20 -4.39
N ASP A 143 3.32 -11.31 -5.28
CA ASP A 143 4.68 -11.29 -5.84
C ASP A 143 5.41 -9.95 -5.69
N SER A 144 4.77 -8.94 -5.11
CA SER A 144 5.43 -7.70 -4.69
C SER A 144 5.62 -7.67 -3.17
N PRO A 145 6.84 -7.47 -2.65
CA PRO A 145 7.03 -7.23 -1.23
C PRO A 145 6.74 -5.76 -0.85
N PRO A 146 6.38 -5.46 0.42
CA PRO A 146 6.20 -4.09 0.89
C PRO A 146 7.47 -3.25 0.71
N VAL A 147 7.34 -2.01 0.26
CA VAL A 147 8.48 -1.10 0.03
C VAL A 147 8.37 0.15 0.90
N PHE A 148 9.39 0.39 1.74
CA PHE A 148 9.46 1.62 2.52
C PHE A 148 9.65 2.86 1.65
N SER A 149 8.91 3.92 1.97
CA SER A 149 8.94 5.22 1.27
C SER A 149 10.25 6.01 1.40
N LYS A 150 11.10 5.67 2.37
CA LYS A 150 12.41 6.30 2.59
C LYS A 150 13.51 5.24 2.62
N ASP A 151 14.67 5.61 2.09
CA ASP A 151 15.85 4.76 2.11
C ASP A 151 16.42 4.58 3.52
N SER A 152 16.35 5.63 4.34
CA SER A 152 16.81 5.65 5.73
C SER A 152 15.92 6.50 6.63
N TYR A 153 15.86 6.12 7.91
CA TYR A 153 15.18 6.87 8.97
C TYR A 153 16.20 7.21 10.05
N ILE A 154 16.64 8.47 10.09
CA ILE A 154 17.56 8.98 11.12
C ILE A 154 16.84 10.13 11.83
N VAL A 155 16.67 10.01 13.13
CA VAL A 155 15.92 10.96 13.95
C VAL A 155 16.67 11.29 15.24
N GLN A 156 16.31 12.42 15.84
CA GLN A 156 16.83 12.84 17.13
C GLN A 156 15.70 12.85 18.15
N LEU A 157 15.98 12.36 19.37
CA LEU A 157 15.03 12.29 20.47
C LEU A 157 15.71 12.83 21.73
N LYS A 158 15.07 13.73 22.47
CA LYS A 158 15.61 14.15 23.77
C LYS A 158 15.36 13.05 24.80
N GLU A 159 16.30 12.79 25.68
CA GLU A 159 16.12 11.75 26.70
C GLU A 159 14.92 12.02 27.62
N ASN A 160 14.66 13.29 27.94
CA ASN A 160 13.53 13.71 28.76
C ASN A 160 12.18 13.76 28.00
N SER A 161 12.08 13.11 26.85
CA SER A 161 10.83 13.04 26.08
C SER A 161 9.78 12.22 26.85
N PRO A 162 8.54 12.72 27.01
CA PRO A 162 7.49 11.97 27.69
C PRO A 162 7.17 10.64 27.01
N ILE A 163 6.74 9.65 27.81
CA ILE A 163 6.16 8.40 27.29
C ILE A 163 4.97 8.73 26.38
N GLY A 164 4.87 8.03 25.24
CA GLY A 164 3.90 8.28 24.17
C GLY A 164 4.34 9.30 23.13
N THR A 165 5.51 9.93 23.29
CA THR A 165 6.07 10.82 22.25
C THR A 165 6.30 10.03 20.96
N VAL A 166 5.79 10.54 19.83
CA VAL A 166 6.06 9.98 18.50
C VAL A 166 7.50 10.31 18.11
N VAL A 167 8.30 9.28 17.89
CA VAL A 167 9.70 9.38 17.49
C VAL A 167 9.80 9.52 15.97
N VAL A 168 9.11 8.63 15.25
CA VAL A 168 9.04 8.64 13.79
C VAL A 168 7.80 7.87 13.35
N GLN A 169 7.27 8.20 12.18
CA GLN A 169 6.29 7.38 11.48
C GLN A 169 6.96 6.78 10.25
N VAL A 170 7.08 5.46 10.21
CA VAL A 170 7.49 4.75 9.00
C VAL A 170 6.30 4.54 8.09
N ASN A 171 6.56 4.51 6.79
CA ASN A 171 5.54 4.21 5.80
C ASN A 171 6.13 3.30 4.73
N ALA A 172 5.48 2.17 4.51
CA ALA A 172 5.73 1.22 3.45
C ALA A 172 4.44 0.97 2.66
N THR A 173 4.60 0.70 1.36
CA THR A 173 3.50 0.44 0.44
C THR A 173 3.79 -0.82 -0.33
N ASP A 174 2.77 -1.64 -0.47
CA ASP A 174 2.78 -2.81 -1.32
C ASP A 174 1.99 -2.51 -2.61
N LEU A 175 2.34 -3.16 -3.71
CA LEU A 175 1.74 -2.95 -5.03
C LEU A 175 0.54 -3.87 -5.28
N ASP A 176 0.47 -4.98 -4.56
CA ASP A 176 -0.50 -6.04 -4.79
C ASP A 176 -1.91 -5.65 -4.29
N GLU A 177 -2.92 -6.44 -4.62
CA GLU A 177 -4.32 -6.14 -4.31
C GLU A 177 -4.79 -6.72 -2.97
N GLY A 178 -5.65 -5.98 -2.27
CA GLY A 178 -6.40 -6.52 -1.14
C GLY A 178 -5.47 -6.90 0.02
N SER A 179 -5.53 -8.16 0.46
CA SER A 179 -4.68 -8.66 1.56
C SER A 179 -3.21 -8.79 1.15
N ASN A 180 -2.93 -9.06 -0.13
CA ASN A 180 -1.57 -9.14 -0.65
C ASN A 180 -0.92 -7.74 -0.60
N GLY A 181 -1.71 -6.68 -0.76
CA GLY A 181 -1.23 -5.30 -0.64
C GLY A 181 -1.28 -4.69 0.78
N GLU A 182 -1.83 -5.40 1.77
CA GLU A 182 -2.10 -4.81 3.10
C GLU A 182 -0.88 -4.94 4.02
N VAL A 183 -0.21 -3.82 4.27
CA VAL A 183 1.00 -3.77 5.08
C VAL A 183 0.71 -3.74 6.58
N VAL A 184 1.46 -4.55 7.34
CA VAL A 184 1.52 -4.58 8.80
C VAL A 184 2.96 -4.40 9.27
N TYR A 185 3.17 -3.55 10.26
CA TYR A 185 4.48 -3.27 10.82
C TYR A 185 4.74 -4.07 12.09
N SER A 186 5.98 -4.52 12.28
CA SER A 186 6.45 -5.14 13.51
C SER A 186 7.89 -4.75 13.81
N LEU A 187 8.27 -4.82 15.08
CA LEU A 187 9.68 -4.77 15.47
C LEU A 187 10.30 -6.13 15.17
N SER A 188 11.48 -6.14 14.54
CA SER A 188 12.24 -7.37 14.29
C SER A 188 12.46 -8.16 15.58
N ASN A 189 12.46 -9.49 15.45
CA ASN A 189 12.68 -10.38 16.59
C ASN A 189 14.12 -10.34 17.13
N ASP A 190 15.06 -9.84 16.33
CA ASP A 190 16.48 -9.80 16.65
C ASP A 190 16.89 -8.55 17.44
N ILE A 191 15.94 -7.67 17.79
CA ILE A 191 16.20 -6.48 18.60
C ILE A 191 16.43 -6.85 20.07
N ASP A 192 17.40 -6.19 20.70
CA ASP A 192 17.69 -6.31 22.13
C ASP A 192 16.43 -6.05 22.99
N ALA A 193 16.23 -6.87 24.03
CA ALA A 193 15.04 -6.80 24.87
C ALA A 193 14.87 -5.44 25.57
N ASN A 194 15.97 -4.78 25.94
CA ASN A 194 15.93 -3.45 26.56
C ASN A 194 15.48 -2.39 25.56
N VAL A 195 15.93 -2.49 24.30
CA VAL A 195 15.50 -1.58 23.23
C VAL A 195 14.02 -1.81 22.90
N ARG A 196 13.59 -3.08 22.85
CA ARG A 196 12.19 -3.45 22.62
C ARG A 196 11.24 -2.96 23.71
N ALA A 197 11.70 -2.86 24.96
CA ALA A 197 10.91 -2.30 26.07
C ALA A 197 10.76 -0.77 25.97
N ARG A 198 11.78 -0.07 25.43
CA ARG A 198 11.81 1.40 25.35
C ARG A 198 10.95 2.00 24.25
N PHE A 199 10.59 1.22 23.23
CA PHE A 199 9.81 1.72 22.09
C PHE A 199 8.62 0.83 21.76
N ASN A 200 7.51 1.46 21.39
CA ASN A 200 6.32 0.79 20.91
C ASN A 200 6.02 1.18 19.46
N LEU A 201 5.74 0.20 18.61
CA LEU A 201 5.41 0.40 17.20
C LEU A 201 3.94 0.07 16.96
N ASN A 202 3.20 1.02 16.40
CA ASN A 202 1.85 0.78 15.95
C ASN A 202 1.87 -0.03 14.64
N ALA A 203 1.32 -1.26 14.69
CA ALA A 203 1.33 -2.19 13.57
C ALA A 203 0.54 -1.73 12.33
N VAL A 204 -0.35 -0.74 12.46
CA VAL A 204 -1.18 -0.22 11.36
C VAL A 204 -0.67 1.13 10.88
N THR A 205 -0.35 2.06 11.80
CA THR A 205 0.05 3.42 11.42
C THR A 205 1.54 3.56 11.14
N GLY A 206 2.36 2.60 11.56
CA GLY A 206 3.82 2.69 11.47
C GLY A 206 4.43 3.71 12.43
N GLU A 207 3.66 4.23 13.41
CA GLU A 207 4.16 5.18 14.40
C GLU A 207 4.98 4.46 15.47
N LEU A 208 6.26 4.83 15.55
CA LEU A 208 7.16 4.44 16.62
C LEU A 208 7.11 5.48 17.73
N THR A 209 6.81 5.04 18.95
CA THR A 209 6.58 5.89 20.12
C THR A 209 7.48 5.47 21.28
N VAL A 210 7.78 6.42 22.17
CA VAL A 210 8.48 6.16 23.43
C VAL A 210 7.57 5.38 24.38
N ALA A 211 8.02 4.23 24.88
CA ALA A 211 7.28 3.37 25.81
C ALA A 211 7.81 3.44 27.24
N GLU A 212 9.11 3.66 27.42
CA GLU A 212 9.76 3.83 28.72
C GLU A 212 10.68 5.06 28.72
N ILE A 213 11.20 5.42 29.90
CA ILE A 213 12.12 6.55 30.06
C ILE A 213 13.39 6.26 29.26
N ILE A 214 13.87 7.27 28.53
CA ILE A 214 15.13 7.24 27.82
C ILE A 214 16.17 7.98 28.66
N ASP A 215 17.38 7.45 28.69
CA ASP A 215 18.51 7.95 29.48
C ASP A 215 19.73 7.94 28.57
N PHE A 216 20.32 9.12 28.36
CA PHE A 216 21.47 9.33 27.49
C PHE A 216 22.72 8.66 28.05
N GLU A 217 22.94 8.72 29.37
CA GLU A 217 24.06 8.09 30.06
C GLU A 217 24.00 6.56 29.93
N GLU A 218 22.81 5.97 29.84
CA GLU A 218 22.65 4.54 29.56
C GLU A 218 22.89 4.21 28.09
N SER A 219 22.30 4.99 27.16
CA SER A 219 22.42 4.75 25.72
C SER A 219 22.17 6.01 24.89
N SER A 220 23.22 6.51 24.26
CA SER A 220 23.16 7.69 23.39
C SER A 220 22.61 7.43 21.97
N ARG A 221 22.44 6.17 21.58
CA ARG A 221 21.97 5.77 20.24
C ARG A 221 21.21 4.44 20.27
N TYR A 222 20.07 4.41 19.59
CA TYR A 222 19.32 3.18 19.31
C TYR A 222 19.27 2.90 17.82
N GLU A 223 19.34 1.63 17.46
CA GLU A 223 19.17 1.12 16.11
C GLU A 223 18.08 0.05 16.16
N ILE A 224 16.97 0.31 15.46
CA ILE A 224 15.75 -0.49 15.55
C ILE A 224 15.37 -0.96 14.16
N ASP A 225 15.38 -2.27 13.95
CA ASP A 225 14.95 -2.87 12.69
C ASP A 225 13.43 -3.06 12.70
N ILE A 226 12.75 -2.30 11.83
CA ILE A 226 11.31 -2.42 11.61
C ILE A 226 11.07 -3.29 10.39
N GLN A 227 10.21 -4.28 10.55
CA GLN A 227 9.74 -5.15 9.48
C GLN A 227 8.37 -4.67 9.00
N ALA A 228 8.20 -4.54 7.68
CA ALA A 228 6.91 -4.43 7.02
C ALA A 228 6.59 -5.78 6.37
N SER A 229 5.39 -6.31 6.63
CA SER A 229 4.89 -7.57 6.08
C SER A 229 3.55 -7.33 5.41
N ASP A 230 3.32 -7.94 4.26
CA ASP A 230 1.97 -8.04 3.71
C ASP A 230 1.11 -9.06 4.51
N LYS A 231 -0.14 -9.27 4.09
CA LYS A 231 -1.03 -10.32 4.60
C LYS A 231 -1.35 -11.40 3.57
N GLY A 232 -0.47 -11.61 2.59
CA GLY A 232 -0.55 -12.69 1.62
C GLY A 232 -0.47 -14.06 2.31
N ALA A 233 -0.96 -15.09 1.61
CA ALA A 233 -0.95 -16.46 2.13
C ALA A 233 0.48 -16.97 2.43
N ALA A 234 1.45 -16.52 1.63
CA ALA A 234 2.87 -16.63 1.91
C ALA A 234 3.40 -15.20 1.99
N ALA A 235 3.44 -14.66 3.20
CA ALA A 235 3.72 -13.25 3.39
C ALA A 235 5.13 -12.86 2.95
N LEU A 236 5.24 -11.77 2.21
CA LEU A 236 6.50 -11.16 1.85
C LEU A 236 6.82 -10.04 2.83
N THR A 237 8.10 -9.92 3.18
CA THR A 237 8.58 -8.99 4.21
C THR A 237 9.76 -8.18 3.72
N THR A 238 9.83 -6.93 4.18
CA THR A 238 10.97 -6.04 4.00
C THR A 238 11.35 -5.42 5.32
N ASP A 239 12.67 -5.37 5.60
CA ASP A 239 13.19 -4.77 6.83
C ASP A 239 13.82 -3.39 6.57
N LYS A 240 13.75 -2.51 7.57
CA LYS A 240 14.35 -1.18 7.53
C LYS A 240 14.78 -0.71 8.91
N SER A 241 16.05 -0.30 9.02
CA SER A 241 16.62 0.22 10.25
C SER A 241 16.24 1.70 10.48
N VAL A 242 15.81 1.99 11.70
CA VAL A 242 15.59 3.33 12.23
C VAL A 242 16.70 3.65 13.23
N ILE A 243 17.44 4.72 12.97
CA ILE A 243 18.52 5.20 13.85
C ILE A 243 17.99 6.38 14.66
N ILE A 244 17.99 6.24 15.98
CA ILE A 244 17.55 7.26 16.92
C ILE A 244 18.78 7.74 17.69
N ASN A 245 19.16 9.00 17.50
CA ASN A 245 20.23 9.64 18.27
C ASN A 245 19.61 10.37 19.46
N ILE A 246 20.07 10.05 20.67
CA ILE A 246 19.57 10.68 21.88
C ILE A 246 20.30 12.02 22.09
N ILE A 247 19.52 13.07 22.39
CA ILE A 247 20.03 14.37 22.77
C ILE A 247 20.08 14.43 24.30
N ASP A 248 21.31 14.56 24.81
CA ASP A 248 21.67 14.83 26.20
C ASP A 248 21.00 16.11 26.73
N VAL A 249 20.45 16.00 27.93
CA VAL A 249 19.88 17.03 28.77
C VAL A 249 20.58 16.93 30.12
N ASN A 250 21.27 18.00 30.51
CA ASN A 250 21.95 18.08 31.81
C ASN A 250 21.00 17.93 33.01
N ASP A 251 20.77 16.70 33.44
CA ASP A 251 19.97 16.28 34.58
C ASP A 251 20.81 15.62 35.70
N ASN A 252 22.09 15.37 35.43
CA ASN A 252 23.08 14.91 36.38
C ASN A 252 23.80 16.08 37.07
N ALA A 253 23.80 16.09 38.41
CA ALA A 253 24.56 17.06 39.19
C ALA A 253 26.05 16.69 39.26
N PRO A 254 26.99 17.65 39.29
CA PRO A 254 28.42 17.35 39.36
C PRO A 254 28.78 16.68 40.69
N GLU A 255 29.43 15.52 40.63
CA GLU A 255 29.98 14.84 41.80
C GLU A 255 31.39 15.38 42.11
N ILE A 256 31.58 15.93 43.32
CA ILE A 256 32.88 16.43 43.78
C ILE A 256 33.52 15.38 44.69
N GLU A 257 34.47 14.62 44.16
CA GLU A 257 35.34 13.79 44.98
C GLU A 257 36.42 14.65 45.67
N VAL A 258 36.16 15.00 46.93
CA VAL A 258 37.17 15.67 47.76
C VAL A 258 38.18 14.63 48.26
N THR A 259 39.27 14.45 47.52
CA THR A 259 40.43 13.66 47.95
C THR A 259 41.25 14.42 48.99
N SER A 260 40.70 14.51 50.20
CA SER A 260 41.29 15.09 51.42
C SER A 260 41.48 16.62 51.45
N PHE A 261 40.87 17.27 52.45
CA PHE A 261 41.35 18.57 52.94
C PHE A 261 42.45 18.32 53.96
N SER A 262 43.71 18.61 53.59
CA SER A 262 44.78 18.72 54.58
C SER A 262 44.57 19.99 55.39
N ARG A 263 43.91 19.89 56.55
CA ARG A 263 43.97 20.94 57.58
C ARG A 263 45.39 20.94 58.15
N HIS A 264 46.30 21.68 57.52
CA HIS A 264 47.52 22.07 58.20
C HIS A 264 47.13 22.91 59.42
N LYS A 265 47.40 22.36 60.60
CA LYS A 265 47.38 23.09 61.87
C LYS A 265 48.25 24.34 61.68
N PRO A 266 47.84 25.55 62.10
CA PRO A 266 48.72 26.70 61.98
C PRO A 266 49.89 26.49 62.93
N THR A 267 51.01 26.02 62.40
CA THR A 267 52.30 26.27 63.02
C THR A 267 52.57 27.75 62.80
N ILE A 268 52.86 28.47 63.87
CA ILE A 268 53.24 29.88 63.80
C ILE A 268 54.53 29.96 62.97
N ILE A 269 54.40 30.27 61.68
CA ILE A 269 55.53 30.64 60.83
C ILE A 269 55.61 32.15 60.89
N THR A 270 56.53 32.65 61.71
CA THR A 270 57.02 34.02 61.59
C THR A 270 57.72 34.15 60.24
N GLY A 271 57.08 34.84 59.30
CA GLY A 271 57.74 35.38 58.11
C GLY A 271 57.28 34.76 56.79
N GLY A 272 56.70 35.60 55.93
CA GLY A 272 56.58 35.39 54.48
C GLY A 272 55.25 34.81 54.02
N ALA A 273 54.22 35.66 53.88
CA ALA A 273 52.97 35.29 53.23
C ALA A 273 53.21 35.02 51.73
N MET A 274 52.93 33.79 51.29
CA MET A 274 52.85 33.42 49.88
C MET A 274 51.41 33.62 49.40
N ASN A 275 51.26 34.38 48.30
CA ASN A 275 49.98 34.70 47.67
C ASN A 275 49.26 33.44 47.19
N VAL A 276 48.06 33.20 47.71
CA VAL A 276 47.08 32.28 47.11
C VAL A 276 46.37 33.04 46.00
N ARG A 277 46.53 32.61 44.74
CA ARG A 277 45.68 33.10 43.64
C ARG A 277 44.37 32.33 43.67
N GLU A 278 43.32 33.05 44.03
CA GLU A 278 41.93 32.65 43.95
C GLU A 278 41.53 32.54 42.46
N PHE A 279 41.12 31.34 42.01
CA PHE A 279 40.47 31.17 40.73
C PHE A 279 38.96 31.32 40.95
N ILE A 280 38.43 32.44 40.48
CA ILE A 280 36.99 32.71 40.37
C ILE A 280 36.46 31.88 39.18
N PHE A 281 35.36 31.13 39.38
CA PHE A 281 34.55 30.62 38.27
C PHE A 281 33.12 31.20 38.32
N ASP A 282 32.60 31.40 37.11
CA ASP A 282 31.57 32.33 36.61
C ASP A 282 30.16 32.16 37.23
N GLU A 283 29.68 33.15 38.01
CA GLU A 283 28.24 33.35 38.27
C GLU A 283 27.63 34.26 37.19
N ARG A 284 27.22 33.68 36.06
CA ARG A 284 26.19 34.32 35.22
C ARG A 284 24.81 34.05 35.82
N LYS A 285 24.42 34.90 36.77
CA LYS A 285 23.03 35.08 37.20
C LYS A 285 22.21 35.65 36.04
N LEU A 286 21.35 34.81 35.47
CA LEU A 286 20.17 35.25 34.73
C LEU A 286 19.23 35.97 35.71
N GLN A 287 18.98 37.25 35.41
CA GLN A 287 17.97 38.08 36.04
C GLN A 287 16.55 37.58 35.70
N TRP A 288 15.58 38.10 36.46
CA TRP A 288 14.11 38.01 36.33
C TRP A 288 13.43 37.00 37.26
N ILE A 289 13.08 37.45 38.47
CA ILE A 289 11.70 37.67 38.98
C ILE A 289 11.83 38.26 40.40
N SER A 290 11.59 39.57 40.57
CA SER A 290 11.11 40.16 41.84
C SER A 290 10.61 41.60 41.68
N PHE A 291 9.85 41.88 40.61
CA PHE A 291 9.04 43.09 40.52
C PHE A 291 7.64 42.84 41.09
N LEU A 292 7.51 42.42 42.36
CA LEU A 292 6.20 42.41 43.04
C LEU A 292 6.26 42.28 44.59
N SER A 293 7.13 43.02 45.28
CA SER A 293 6.96 43.20 46.74
C SER A 293 7.19 44.63 47.25
N MET A 294 7.62 45.56 46.40
CA MET A 294 7.69 47.00 46.73
C MET A 294 6.35 47.75 46.60
N LEU A 295 5.23 47.05 46.43
CA LEU A 295 3.88 47.62 46.38
C LEU A 295 3.00 47.29 47.60
N LEU A 296 3.56 46.66 48.65
CA LEU A 296 2.82 46.30 49.87
C LEU A 296 3.32 46.97 51.16
N ALA A 297 4.37 47.79 51.10
CA ALA A 297 4.81 48.61 52.25
C ALA A 297 4.29 50.06 52.23
N CYS A 298 3.55 50.47 51.19
CA CYS A 298 2.91 51.79 51.11
C CYS A 298 1.41 51.77 51.48
N LEU A 299 0.87 50.61 51.92
CA LEU A 299 -0.54 50.46 52.33
C LEU A 299 -0.74 50.31 53.85
N TYR A 300 0.32 50.37 54.66
CA TYR A 300 0.22 50.30 56.13
C TYR A 300 0.29 51.67 56.84
N ALA A 301 0.22 52.78 56.10
CA ALA A 301 0.21 54.15 56.64
C ALA A 301 -1.10 54.93 56.35
N LEU A 302 -2.20 54.23 56.08
CA LEU A 302 -3.54 54.83 55.97
C LEU A 302 -4.60 54.20 56.88
N PHE A 303 -4.23 53.27 57.75
CA PHE A 303 -5.08 52.77 58.84
C PHE A 303 -4.24 52.41 60.08
N SER A 304 -3.59 53.41 60.69
CA SER A 304 -3.46 53.61 62.14
C SER A 304 -2.80 54.95 62.44
#